data_AF-A0A7Y9FFD5-F1
#
_entry.id   AF-A0A7Y9FFD5-F1
#
_cell.length_a   1.000
_cell.length_b   1.000
_cell.length_c   1.000
_cell.angle_alpha   90.00
_cell.angle_beta   90.00
_cell.angle_gamma   90.00
#
_symmetry.space_group_name_H-M   'P 1'
#
loop_
_entity.id
_entity.type
_entity.pdbx_description
1 polymer ?
#
loop_
_entity_poly.entity_id
_entity_poly.type
_entity_poly.pdbx_seq_one_letter_code
_entity_poly.pdbx_strand_id
1 'polypeptide(L)'
;MGDGTARRLLDPRSADLGFANRFTNTVLDLPGDRAVRTAGRCGGISAVVLDHRTADVPVPRWDARLFAPAHVPPDGHLLADAVLTRQLDSFATPSAVRFLTWSALPDTDLGPVAGVRRRTRHELDRAVAMLDAGRPVVLGLVSARSPVRAGDNHQVVTYGHLRRHGRTVLLLADSNSPGREVELDETPQGWQASNGARWRGFFVHRWAPHPPPPVPTPSRHASRRVDGPVGLLHVTSGRALRAASTRSSRTAHGAGHNAPDAAVLDVRLTGGDRWQVDAATGDGPVHVRHATTGRALVAGTGGQVRLHADAPATWRLEVDGGGPWREGDRVRLVDDGSGRALGAVRPRRVVPVPVRHPGRLAPRLVDARSPDAWWTVADLA
;
A
#
# COMPACT_ATOMS: atom_id res chain seq x y z
N MET A 1 -38.87 -10.17 16.04
CA MET A 1 -37.57 -10.78 15.72
C MET A 1 -36.52 -9.69 15.81
N GLY A 2 -35.72 -9.67 16.87
CA GLY A 2 -34.71 -8.63 17.09
C GLY A 2 -33.52 -8.80 16.15
N ASP A 3 -32.88 -7.69 15.79
CA ASP A 3 -31.59 -7.72 15.10
C ASP A 3 -30.53 -8.37 16.01
N GLY A 4 -29.74 -9.29 15.46
CA GLY A 4 -28.72 -10.01 16.20
C GLY A 4 -27.46 -9.17 16.39
N THR A 5 -26.72 -9.38 17.49
CA THR A 5 -25.42 -8.74 17.71
C THR A 5 -24.47 -9.11 16.57
N ALA A 6 -23.91 -8.09 15.92
CA ALA A 6 -22.98 -8.27 14.82
C ALA A 6 -21.68 -8.94 15.31
N ARG A 7 -21.28 -10.03 14.62
CA ARG A 7 -19.97 -10.66 14.81
C ARG A 7 -18.95 -9.95 13.94
N ARG A 8 -17.92 -9.37 14.56
CA ARG A 8 -16.82 -8.67 13.87
C ARG A 8 -15.49 -9.28 14.27
N LEU A 9 -14.68 -9.66 13.27
CA LEU A 9 -13.33 -10.17 13.48
C LEU A 9 -12.26 -9.08 13.33
N LEU A 10 -12.60 -7.96 12.67
CA LEU A 10 -11.67 -6.88 12.36
C LEU A 10 -12.39 -5.53 12.51
N ASP A 11 -11.65 -4.48 12.86
CA ASP A 11 -12.07 -3.09 12.59
C ASP A 11 -11.77 -2.76 11.12
N PRO A 12 -12.75 -2.28 10.33
CA PRO A 12 -12.54 -1.89 8.93
C PRO A 12 -11.46 -0.82 8.76
N ARG A 13 -11.25 0.08 9.74
CA ARG A 13 -10.20 1.12 9.70
C ARG A 13 -8.79 0.57 9.83
N SER A 14 -8.66 -0.63 10.39
CA SER A 14 -7.38 -1.35 10.44
C SER A 14 -7.24 -2.36 9.29
N ALA A 15 -8.23 -2.46 8.40
CA ALA A 15 -8.29 -3.44 7.31
C ALA A 15 -8.17 -2.79 5.92
N ASP A 16 -7.50 -1.64 5.82
CA ASP A 16 -7.27 -0.94 4.56
C ASP A 16 -5.85 -0.36 4.46
N LEU A 17 -5.42 -0.09 3.22
CA LEU A 17 -4.07 0.40 2.91
C LEU A 17 -3.96 1.94 2.90
N GLY A 18 -5.02 2.68 3.27
CA GLY A 18 -5.06 4.14 3.30
C GLY A 18 -5.46 4.84 2.00
N PHE A 19 -5.71 4.08 0.92
CA PHE A 19 -6.15 4.60 -0.37
C PHE A 19 -7.16 3.67 -1.06
N ALA A 20 -7.96 4.24 -1.96
CA ALA A 20 -8.92 3.47 -2.75
C ALA A 20 -8.21 2.77 -3.93
N ASN A 21 -8.70 1.60 -4.32
CA ASN A 21 -8.20 0.88 -5.49
C ASN A 21 -8.47 1.66 -6.79
N ARG A 22 -7.50 2.50 -7.20
CA ARG A 22 -7.53 3.27 -8.45
C ARG A 22 -6.38 2.90 -9.39
N PHE A 23 -5.75 1.75 -9.17
CA PHE A 23 -4.73 1.26 -10.09
C PHE A 23 -5.33 1.06 -11.49
N THR A 24 -4.60 1.48 -12.51
CA THR A 24 -4.87 1.11 -13.90
C THR A 24 -3.92 -0.03 -14.26
N ASN A 25 -4.45 -1.22 -14.53
CA ASN A 25 -3.62 -2.37 -14.90
C ASN A 25 -3.91 -2.81 -16.32
N THR A 26 -2.84 -3.04 -17.06
CA THR A 26 -2.79 -4.06 -18.11
C THR A 26 -2.22 -5.32 -17.44
N VAL A 27 -3.03 -6.36 -17.27
CA VAL A 27 -2.63 -7.59 -16.56
C VAL A 27 -1.83 -8.53 -17.47
N LEU A 28 -2.11 -8.51 -18.76
CA LEU A 28 -1.40 -9.32 -19.75
C LEU A 28 -1.56 -8.72 -21.14
N ASP A 29 -0.46 -8.51 -21.87
CA ASP A 29 -0.50 -8.33 -23.32
C ASP A 29 -0.49 -9.73 -23.98
N LEU A 30 -1.57 -10.06 -24.69
CA LEU A 30 -1.67 -11.23 -25.55
C LEU A 30 -1.14 -10.89 -26.95
N PRO A 31 -0.65 -11.87 -27.73
CA PRO A 31 -0.24 -11.65 -29.12
C PRO A 31 -1.35 -10.98 -29.95
N GLY A 32 -0.98 -10.02 -30.81
CA GLY A 32 -1.90 -9.31 -31.71
C GLY A 32 -2.70 -8.16 -31.09
N ASP A 33 -2.03 -7.27 -30.33
CA ASP A 33 -2.60 -6.03 -29.73
C ASP A 33 -3.76 -6.24 -28.74
N ARG A 34 -3.89 -7.43 -28.14
CA ARG A 34 -4.97 -7.73 -27.19
C ARG A 34 -4.47 -7.65 -25.76
N ALA A 35 -4.88 -6.60 -25.04
CA ALA A 35 -4.59 -6.46 -23.62
C ALA A 35 -5.75 -7.00 -22.74
N VAL A 36 -5.45 -7.89 -21.79
CA VAL A 36 -6.36 -8.19 -20.69
C VAL A 36 -6.19 -7.08 -19.66
N ARG A 37 -7.13 -6.15 -19.62
CA ARG A 37 -7.17 -5.07 -18.64
C ARG A 37 -8.04 -5.51 -17.46
N THR A 38 -7.54 -5.36 -16.24
CA THR A 38 -8.39 -5.46 -15.05
C THR A 38 -8.61 -4.06 -14.50
N ALA A 39 -9.82 -3.83 -13.97
CA ALA A 39 -10.11 -2.62 -13.23
C ALA A 39 -9.46 -2.70 -11.82
N GLY A 40 -8.15 -2.49 -11.76
CA GLY A 40 -7.40 -2.35 -10.50
C GLY A 40 -6.78 -3.63 -9.93
N ARG A 41 -6.45 -3.57 -8.64
CA ARG A 41 -5.70 -4.57 -7.85
C ARG A 41 -6.46 -5.04 -6.58
N CYS A 42 -7.78 -5.12 -6.62
CA CYS A 42 -8.61 -5.41 -5.44
C CYS A 42 -8.30 -6.77 -4.78
N GLY A 43 -7.98 -7.80 -5.57
CA GLY A 43 -7.53 -9.10 -5.06
C GLY A 43 -6.20 -9.01 -4.34
N GLY A 44 -5.26 -8.28 -4.92
CA GLY A 44 -3.96 -8.01 -4.31
C GLY A 44 -4.07 -7.25 -2.99
N ILE A 45 -4.91 -6.21 -2.94
CA ILE A 45 -5.17 -5.43 -1.72
C ILE A 45 -5.80 -6.32 -0.64
N SER A 46 -6.84 -7.09 -0.99
CA SER A 46 -7.52 -8.00 -0.07
C SER A 46 -6.55 -9.04 0.51
N ALA A 47 -5.68 -9.60 -0.33
CA ALA A 47 -4.68 -10.58 0.08
C ALA A 47 -3.61 -9.96 1.00
N VAL A 48 -3.05 -8.79 0.66
CA VAL A 48 -2.06 -8.10 1.51
C VAL A 48 -2.64 -7.75 2.88
N VAL A 49 -3.89 -7.31 2.95
CA VAL A 49 -4.59 -7.05 4.22
C VAL A 49 -4.66 -8.34 5.05
N LEU A 50 -5.09 -9.46 4.47
CA LEU A 50 -5.19 -10.73 5.19
C LEU A 50 -3.83 -11.32 5.57
N ASP A 51 -2.80 -11.14 4.74
CA ASP A 51 -1.42 -11.59 5.03
C ASP A 51 -0.91 -10.91 6.32
N HIS A 52 -1.11 -9.59 6.45
CA HIS A 52 -0.75 -8.84 7.67
C HIS A 52 -1.56 -9.28 8.88
N ARG A 53 -2.90 -9.39 8.74
CA ARG A 53 -3.76 -9.78 9.85
C ARG A 53 -3.50 -11.18 10.36
N THR A 54 -3.23 -12.12 9.47
CA THR A 54 -2.94 -13.51 9.84
C THR A 54 -1.58 -13.64 10.52
N ALA A 55 -0.65 -12.74 10.21
CA ALA A 55 0.65 -12.65 10.86
C ALA A 55 0.64 -11.78 12.14
N ASP A 56 -0.51 -11.24 12.55
CA ASP A 56 -0.65 -10.27 13.65
C ASP A 56 0.28 -9.05 13.52
N VAL A 57 0.52 -8.63 12.26
CA VAL A 57 1.30 -7.42 11.93
C VAL A 57 0.34 -6.31 11.52
N PRO A 58 0.54 -5.06 11.97
CA PRO A 58 -0.29 -3.94 11.53
C PRO A 58 -0.30 -3.80 10.00
N VAL A 59 -1.49 -3.63 9.43
CA VAL A 59 -1.64 -3.36 7.99
C VAL A 59 -0.98 -2.00 7.65
N PRO A 60 -0.15 -1.91 6.60
CA PRO A 60 0.51 -0.67 6.24
C PRO A 60 -0.50 0.32 5.67
N ARG A 61 -0.57 1.50 6.26
CA ARG A 61 -1.51 2.56 5.85
C ARG A 61 -0.75 3.74 5.24
N TRP A 62 -0.98 3.99 3.96
CA TRP A 62 -0.45 5.13 3.22
C TRP A 62 -1.60 6.02 2.77
N ASP A 63 -1.68 7.25 3.30
CA ASP A 63 -2.75 8.19 2.94
C ASP A 63 -2.70 8.52 1.44
N ALA A 64 -3.84 8.44 0.76
CA ALA A 64 -3.97 8.72 -0.67
C ALA A 64 -3.42 10.09 -1.12
N ARG A 65 -3.38 11.09 -0.22
CA ARG A 65 -2.82 12.41 -0.50
C ARG A 65 -1.31 12.38 -0.73
N LEU A 66 -0.61 11.41 -0.13
CA LEU A 66 0.82 11.20 -0.37
C LEU A 66 1.08 10.91 -1.87
N PHE A 67 0.11 10.32 -2.57
CA PHE A 67 0.25 9.94 -3.97
C PHE A 67 -0.47 10.86 -4.95
N ALA A 68 -0.82 12.09 -4.54
CA ALA A 68 -1.46 13.02 -5.46
C ALA A 68 -0.56 13.32 -6.68
N PRO A 69 -1.13 13.41 -7.90
CA PRO A 69 -2.57 13.38 -8.20
C PRO A 69 -3.16 11.97 -8.43
N ALA A 70 -2.33 10.93 -8.53
CA ALA A 70 -2.79 9.58 -8.86
C ALA A 70 -3.59 8.92 -7.72
N HIS A 71 -3.34 9.33 -6.47
CA HIS A 71 -3.97 8.81 -5.26
C HIS A 71 -3.73 7.32 -4.97
N VAL A 72 -2.76 6.71 -5.68
CA VAL A 72 -2.27 5.34 -5.45
C VAL A 72 -0.75 5.33 -5.58
N PRO A 73 -0.04 4.44 -4.85
CA PRO A 73 1.40 4.34 -4.97
C PRO A 73 1.79 3.96 -6.42
N PRO A 74 2.83 4.59 -6.98
CA PRO A 74 3.26 4.30 -8.35
C PRO A 74 3.90 2.91 -8.45
N ASP A 75 4.01 2.37 -9.66
CA ASP A 75 4.77 1.13 -9.88
C ASP A 75 6.25 1.28 -9.46
N GLY A 76 6.80 0.22 -8.88
CA GLY A 76 8.11 0.23 -8.23
C GLY A 76 8.09 0.71 -6.77
N HIS A 77 6.94 1.16 -6.26
CA HIS A 77 6.73 1.37 -4.84
C HIS A 77 6.56 0.01 -4.13
N LEU A 78 7.19 -0.19 -2.97
CA LEU A 78 7.16 -1.47 -2.24
C LEU A 78 5.74 -2.04 -2.06
N LEU A 79 4.81 -1.19 -1.60
CA LEU A 79 3.42 -1.58 -1.41
C LEU A 79 2.69 -1.89 -2.73
N ALA A 80 2.93 -1.12 -3.80
CA ALA A 80 2.29 -1.33 -5.09
C ALA A 80 2.76 -2.65 -5.72
N ASP A 81 4.06 -2.96 -5.61
CA ASP A 81 4.68 -4.18 -6.10
C ASP A 81 4.18 -5.41 -5.31
N ALA A 82 4.05 -5.29 -3.99
CA ALA A 82 3.49 -6.35 -3.15
C ALA A 82 2.01 -6.62 -3.49
N VAL A 83 1.20 -5.57 -3.63
CA VAL A 83 -0.20 -5.68 -4.06
C VAL A 83 -0.29 -6.31 -5.44
N LEU A 84 0.55 -5.91 -6.39
CA LEU A 84 0.56 -6.52 -7.73
C LEU A 84 0.94 -8.00 -7.68
N THR A 85 1.96 -8.35 -6.91
CA THR A 85 2.38 -9.76 -6.73
C THR A 85 1.22 -10.62 -6.26
N ARG A 86 0.51 -10.15 -5.22
CA ARG A 86 -0.66 -10.86 -4.70
C ARG A 86 -1.86 -10.84 -5.63
N GLN A 87 -2.01 -9.80 -6.45
CA GLN A 87 -3.03 -9.76 -7.50
C GLN A 87 -2.77 -10.86 -8.55
N LEU A 88 -1.54 -11.00 -9.01
CA LEU A 88 -1.15 -12.06 -9.94
C LEU A 88 -1.34 -13.45 -9.32
N ASP A 89 -0.95 -13.65 -8.05
CA ASP A 89 -1.19 -14.90 -7.33
C ASP A 89 -2.68 -15.24 -7.30
N SER A 90 -3.56 -14.26 -7.07
CA SER A 90 -5.01 -14.47 -7.03
C SER A 90 -5.57 -14.97 -8.37
N PHE A 91 -4.95 -14.57 -9.50
CA PHE A 91 -5.28 -15.07 -10.83
C PHE A 91 -4.63 -16.42 -11.17
N ALA A 92 -3.50 -16.74 -10.56
CA ALA A 92 -2.83 -18.03 -10.71
C ALA A 92 -3.50 -19.17 -9.91
N THR A 93 -4.54 -18.87 -9.13
CA THR A 93 -5.31 -19.89 -8.41
C THR A 93 -6.40 -20.53 -9.28
N PRO A 94 -6.78 -21.81 -9.03
CA PRO A 94 -7.97 -22.40 -9.64
C PRO A 94 -9.26 -21.58 -9.40
N SER A 95 -9.29 -20.73 -8.38
CA SER A 95 -10.40 -19.81 -8.13
C SER A 95 -10.52 -18.67 -9.14
N ALA A 96 -9.51 -18.38 -9.97
CA ALA A 96 -9.65 -17.42 -11.07
C ALA A 96 -10.62 -17.93 -12.15
N VAL A 97 -10.59 -19.25 -12.43
CA VAL A 97 -11.58 -19.93 -13.29
C VAL A 97 -12.99 -19.78 -12.74
N ARG A 98 -13.15 -19.62 -11.42
CA ARG A 98 -14.47 -19.38 -10.82
C ARG A 98 -15.07 -18.06 -11.28
N PHE A 99 -14.29 -16.99 -11.48
CA PHE A 99 -14.84 -15.75 -12.02
C PHE A 99 -15.38 -15.95 -13.45
N LEU A 100 -14.62 -16.63 -14.31
CA LEU A 100 -15.08 -16.93 -15.69
C LEU A 100 -16.34 -17.79 -15.69
N THR A 101 -16.33 -18.88 -14.92
CA THR A 101 -17.46 -19.82 -14.86
C THR A 101 -18.70 -19.18 -14.24
N TRP A 102 -18.57 -18.41 -13.15
CA TRP A 102 -19.70 -17.72 -12.53
C TRP A 102 -20.27 -16.63 -13.43
N SER A 103 -19.41 -15.93 -14.20
CA SER A 103 -19.87 -14.94 -15.18
C SER A 103 -20.67 -15.56 -16.33
N ALA A 104 -20.46 -16.84 -16.65
CA ALA A 104 -21.22 -17.55 -17.68
C ALA A 104 -22.56 -18.15 -17.19
N LEU A 105 -22.77 -18.28 -15.88
CA LEU A 105 -23.98 -18.90 -15.33
C LEU A 105 -25.20 -17.98 -15.46
N PRO A 106 -26.42 -18.54 -15.61
CA PRO A 106 -27.66 -17.78 -15.47
C PRO A 106 -27.87 -17.29 -14.02
N ASP A 107 -28.70 -16.26 -13.83
CA ASP A 107 -29.03 -15.74 -12.48
C ASP A 107 -29.82 -16.77 -11.65
N THR A 108 -30.81 -17.40 -12.30
CA THR A 108 -31.66 -18.47 -11.75
C THR A 108 -31.23 -19.83 -12.27
N ASP A 109 -31.75 -20.91 -11.68
CA ASP A 109 -31.50 -22.27 -12.15
C ASP A 109 -32.06 -22.45 -13.58
N LEU A 110 -31.34 -23.21 -14.40
CA LEU A 110 -31.73 -23.57 -15.77
C LEU A 110 -31.65 -25.09 -15.90
N GLY A 111 -32.79 -25.76 -15.68
CA GLY A 111 -32.85 -27.22 -15.61
C GLY A 111 -31.91 -27.76 -14.52
N PRO A 112 -30.96 -28.66 -14.84
CA PRO A 112 -30.02 -29.21 -13.86
C PRO A 112 -28.90 -28.23 -13.47
N VAL A 113 -28.76 -27.09 -14.19
CA VAL A 113 -27.69 -26.13 -13.95
C VAL A 113 -28.12 -25.15 -12.87
N ALA A 114 -27.51 -25.28 -11.69
CA ALA A 114 -27.67 -24.31 -10.60
C ALA A 114 -27.13 -22.93 -11.01
N GLY A 115 -27.99 -21.91 -10.96
CA GLY A 115 -27.67 -20.53 -11.27
C GLY A 115 -26.89 -19.84 -10.15
N VAL A 116 -26.52 -18.58 -10.40
CA VAL A 116 -25.71 -17.77 -9.47
C VAL A 116 -26.40 -17.63 -8.10
N ARG A 117 -27.72 -17.46 -8.05
CA ARG A 117 -28.45 -17.30 -6.77
C ARG A 117 -28.35 -18.53 -5.87
N ARG A 118 -28.65 -19.71 -6.41
CA ARG A 118 -28.58 -20.97 -5.64
C ARG A 118 -27.16 -21.24 -5.16
N ARG A 119 -26.16 -21.05 -6.03
CA ARG A 119 -24.75 -21.21 -5.67
C ARG A 119 -24.29 -20.20 -4.60
N THR A 120 -24.74 -18.95 -4.69
CA THR A 120 -24.38 -17.92 -3.69
C THR A 120 -24.90 -18.28 -2.31
N ARG A 121 -26.07 -18.91 -2.18
CA ARG A 121 -26.59 -19.37 -0.88
C ARG A 121 -25.66 -20.39 -0.21
N HIS A 122 -25.17 -21.37 -0.98
CA HIS A 122 -24.19 -22.33 -0.46
C HIS A 122 -22.87 -21.65 -0.05
N GLU A 123 -22.43 -20.64 -0.79
CA GLU A 123 -21.22 -19.86 -0.46
C GLU A 123 -21.43 -18.92 0.74
N LEU A 124 -22.65 -18.42 0.95
CA LEU A 124 -23.02 -17.65 2.13
C LEU A 124 -22.89 -18.51 3.39
N ASP A 125 -23.46 -19.71 3.39
CA ASP A 125 -23.37 -20.64 4.53
C ASP A 125 -21.91 -20.97 4.84
N ARG A 126 -21.10 -21.20 3.80
CA ARG A 126 -19.66 -21.43 3.94
C ARG A 126 -18.93 -20.21 4.51
N ALA A 127 -19.23 -19.01 4.03
CA ALA A 127 -18.61 -17.78 4.53
C ALA A 127 -18.97 -17.55 6.01
N VAL A 128 -20.23 -17.72 6.38
CA VAL A 128 -20.70 -17.63 7.78
C VAL A 128 -19.98 -18.65 8.66
N ALA A 129 -19.88 -19.91 8.25
CA ALA A 129 -19.17 -20.94 9.02
C ALA A 129 -17.68 -20.60 9.22
N MET A 130 -17.01 -20.04 8.21
CA MET A 130 -15.62 -19.60 8.32
C MET A 130 -15.46 -18.40 9.27
N LEU A 131 -16.35 -17.40 9.15
CA LEU A 131 -16.39 -16.27 10.06
C LEU A 131 -16.69 -16.71 11.50
N ASP A 132 -17.54 -17.72 11.66
CA ASP A 132 -17.86 -18.28 12.97
C ASP A 132 -16.70 -19.06 13.59
N ALA A 133 -15.80 -19.57 12.76
CA ALA A 133 -14.51 -20.13 13.16
C ALA A 133 -13.41 -19.08 13.38
N GLY A 134 -13.75 -17.78 13.37
CA GLY A 134 -12.78 -16.70 13.58
C GLY A 134 -11.91 -16.40 12.36
N ARG A 135 -12.32 -16.82 11.16
CA ARG A 135 -11.51 -16.68 9.94
C ARG A 135 -12.15 -15.69 8.96
N PRO A 136 -11.55 -14.50 8.76
CA PRO A 136 -11.93 -13.62 7.66
C PRO A 136 -11.72 -14.32 6.30
N VAL A 137 -12.51 -13.91 5.30
CA VAL A 137 -12.57 -14.61 4.01
C VAL A 137 -12.49 -13.61 2.86
N VAL A 138 -11.79 -13.97 1.78
CA VAL A 138 -11.89 -13.22 0.52
C VAL A 138 -13.13 -13.69 -0.23
N LEU A 139 -14.00 -12.76 -0.60
CA LEU A 139 -15.12 -13.03 -1.49
C LEU A 139 -14.78 -12.58 -2.90
N GLY A 140 -15.12 -13.42 -3.88
CA GLY A 140 -15.24 -13.01 -5.28
C GLY A 140 -16.66 -12.57 -5.57
N LEU A 141 -16.88 -11.28 -5.75
CA LEU A 141 -18.17 -10.68 -6.10
C LEU A 141 -18.36 -10.69 -7.60
N VAL A 142 -19.53 -11.14 -8.06
CA VAL A 142 -19.81 -11.37 -9.47
C VAL A 142 -20.82 -10.35 -9.98
N SER A 143 -20.42 -9.52 -10.93
CA SER A 143 -21.29 -8.57 -11.63
C SER A 143 -21.47 -8.97 -13.11
N ALA A 144 -20.42 -9.54 -13.70
CA ALA A 144 -20.36 -9.83 -15.12
C ALA A 144 -21.32 -10.97 -15.53
N ARG A 145 -21.91 -10.82 -16.72
CA ARG A 145 -22.82 -11.80 -17.37
C ARG A 145 -22.20 -12.50 -18.57
N SER A 146 -20.90 -12.30 -18.80
CA SER A 146 -20.14 -13.02 -19.81
C SER A 146 -18.68 -13.18 -19.38
N PRO A 147 -17.99 -14.26 -19.79
CA PRO A 147 -16.58 -14.47 -19.45
C PRO A 147 -15.66 -13.33 -19.92
N VAL A 148 -15.97 -12.72 -21.08
CA VAL A 148 -15.21 -11.59 -21.62
C VAL A 148 -15.26 -10.36 -20.70
N ARG A 149 -16.32 -10.24 -19.89
CA ARG A 149 -16.50 -9.17 -18.91
C ARG A 149 -16.07 -9.58 -17.49
N ALA A 150 -15.43 -10.73 -17.30
CA ALA A 150 -15.06 -11.20 -15.96
C ALA A 150 -14.13 -10.23 -15.19
N GLY A 151 -13.49 -9.27 -15.87
CA GLY A 151 -12.77 -8.17 -15.25
C GLY A 151 -13.64 -7.15 -14.50
N ASP A 152 -14.96 -7.14 -14.71
CA ASP A 152 -15.92 -6.31 -13.97
C ASP A 152 -16.27 -6.89 -12.58
N ASN A 153 -15.84 -8.13 -12.33
CA ASN A 153 -15.97 -8.77 -11.03
C ASN A 153 -15.00 -8.14 -10.03
N HIS A 154 -15.27 -8.33 -8.74
CA HIS A 154 -14.53 -7.65 -7.67
C HIS A 154 -14.13 -8.61 -6.55
N GLN A 155 -13.14 -8.22 -5.77
CA GLN A 155 -12.66 -8.99 -4.62
C GLN A 155 -12.68 -8.10 -3.38
N VAL A 156 -13.24 -8.63 -2.29
CA VAL A 156 -13.35 -7.96 -1.00
C VAL A 156 -13.00 -8.92 0.14
N VAL A 157 -12.63 -8.38 1.29
CA VAL A 157 -12.52 -9.18 2.52
C VAL A 157 -13.83 -9.07 3.29
N THR A 158 -14.47 -10.21 3.58
CA THR A 158 -15.51 -10.26 4.61
C THR A 158 -14.89 -10.64 5.96
N TYR A 159 -15.27 -9.91 6.99
CA TYR A 159 -14.70 -10.05 8.34
C TYR A 159 -15.76 -10.21 9.41
N GLY A 160 -17.01 -10.27 9.03
CA GLY A 160 -18.10 -10.33 9.99
C GLY A 160 -19.43 -10.55 9.31
N HIS A 161 -20.41 -10.87 10.13
CA HIS A 161 -21.80 -10.98 9.70
C HIS A 161 -22.73 -10.56 10.84
N LEU A 162 -23.93 -10.14 10.47
CA LEU A 162 -25.01 -9.85 11.40
C LEU A 162 -26.33 -10.37 10.86
N ARG A 163 -27.32 -10.53 11.74
CA ARG A 163 -28.69 -10.88 11.35
C ARG A 163 -29.55 -9.63 11.42
N ARG A 164 -30.12 -9.23 10.28
CA ARG A 164 -31.06 -8.12 10.16
C ARG A 164 -32.34 -8.62 9.55
N HIS A 165 -33.46 -8.45 10.25
CA HIS A 165 -34.78 -8.93 9.80
C HIS A 165 -34.79 -10.40 9.34
N GLY A 166 -34.06 -11.28 10.05
CA GLY A 166 -33.96 -12.71 9.73
C GLY A 166 -33.04 -13.06 8.55
N ARG A 167 -32.38 -12.08 7.93
CA ARG A 167 -31.42 -12.25 6.83
C ARG A 167 -30.00 -12.04 7.32
N THR A 168 -29.04 -12.71 6.67
CA THR A 168 -27.62 -12.53 6.95
C THR A 168 -27.09 -11.38 6.13
N VAL A 169 -26.50 -10.40 6.79
CA VAL A 169 -25.76 -9.28 6.19
C VAL A 169 -24.28 -9.52 6.43
N LEU A 170 -23.48 -9.48 5.37
CA LEU A 170 -22.03 -9.62 5.48
C LEU A 170 -21.37 -8.25 5.66
N LEU A 171 -20.36 -8.19 6.53
CA LEU A 171 -19.56 -6.99 6.78
C LEU A 171 -18.26 -7.11 5.97
N LEU A 172 -17.98 -6.09 5.17
CA LEU A 172 -16.92 -6.08 4.17
C LEU A 172 -15.92 -4.95 4.44
N ALA A 173 -14.64 -5.28 4.25
CA ALA A 173 -13.58 -4.32 3.97
C ALA A 173 -13.37 -4.28 2.45
N ASP A 174 -13.90 -3.24 1.82
CA ASP A 174 -13.84 -3.02 0.37
C ASP A 174 -12.71 -2.04 0.03
N SER A 175 -11.77 -2.48 -0.82
CA SER A 175 -10.68 -1.63 -1.30
C SER A 175 -11.13 -0.38 -2.08
N ASN A 176 -12.39 -0.33 -2.54
CA ASN A 176 -12.98 0.86 -3.17
C ASN A 176 -13.58 1.84 -2.14
N SER A 177 -13.67 1.44 -0.87
CA SER A 177 -14.25 2.22 0.23
C SER A 177 -13.34 2.16 1.49
N PRO A 178 -12.06 2.61 1.38
CA PRO A 178 -11.09 2.49 2.46
C PRO A 178 -11.57 3.17 3.75
N GLY A 179 -11.35 2.51 4.89
CA GLY A 179 -11.72 3.00 6.22
C GLY A 179 -13.21 3.00 6.54
N ARG A 180 -14.07 2.43 5.67
CA ARG A 180 -15.53 2.37 5.87
C ARG A 180 -16.01 0.92 5.92
N GLU A 181 -16.89 0.62 6.87
CA GLU A 181 -17.65 -0.64 6.88
C GLU A 181 -18.61 -0.64 5.69
N VAL A 182 -18.53 -1.66 4.84
CA VAL A 182 -19.49 -1.88 3.76
C VAL A 182 -20.33 -3.09 4.12
N GLU A 183 -21.65 -2.93 4.10
CA GLU A 183 -22.59 -4.04 4.33
C GLU A 183 -23.01 -4.63 2.98
N LEU A 184 -23.10 -5.94 2.88
CA LEU A 184 -23.61 -6.65 1.71
C LEU A 184 -24.87 -7.44 2.08
N ASP A 185 -25.99 -7.04 1.50
CA ASP A 185 -27.32 -7.59 1.79
C ASP A 185 -27.96 -8.17 0.52
N GLU A 186 -28.81 -9.18 0.71
CA GLU A 186 -29.52 -9.87 -0.38
C GLU A 186 -30.77 -9.07 -0.76
N THR A 187 -30.94 -8.81 -2.05
CA THR A 187 -32.11 -8.15 -2.63
C THR A 187 -32.84 -9.07 -3.60
N PRO A 188 -34.09 -8.75 -4.01
CA PRO A 188 -34.77 -9.52 -5.04
C PRO A 188 -34.00 -9.60 -6.36
N GLN A 189 -33.08 -8.67 -6.64
CA GLN A 189 -32.28 -8.61 -7.87
C GLN A 189 -30.86 -9.20 -7.72
N GLY A 190 -30.45 -9.61 -6.52
CA GLY A 190 -29.10 -10.13 -6.26
C GLY A 190 -28.60 -9.68 -4.90
N TRP A 191 -27.49 -8.96 -4.87
CA TRP A 191 -26.86 -8.45 -3.66
C TRP A 191 -26.50 -6.97 -3.82
N GLN A 192 -26.73 -6.19 -2.78
CA GLN A 192 -26.52 -4.75 -2.75
C GLN A 192 -25.52 -4.43 -1.64
N ALA A 193 -24.45 -3.75 -2.00
CA ALA A 193 -23.50 -3.19 -1.04
C ALA A 193 -23.98 -1.79 -0.58
N SER A 194 -23.73 -1.43 0.67
CA SER A 194 -24.11 -0.11 1.23
C SER A 194 -23.41 1.08 0.56
N ASN A 195 -22.32 0.83 -0.17
CA ASN A 195 -21.66 1.83 -1.02
C ASN A 195 -22.32 2.00 -2.42
N GLY A 196 -23.46 1.35 -2.66
CA GLY A 196 -24.24 1.45 -3.90
C GLY A 196 -23.92 0.39 -4.96
N ALA A 197 -22.83 -0.37 -4.81
CA ALA A 197 -22.47 -1.42 -5.76
C ALA A 197 -23.49 -2.59 -5.74
N ARG A 198 -23.75 -3.17 -6.91
CA ARG A 198 -24.67 -4.30 -7.09
C ARG A 198 -23.97 -5.51 -7.66
N TRP A 199 -24.34 -6.68 -7.15
CA TRP A 199 -23.73 -7.96 -7.50
C TRP A 199 -24.81 -9.00 -7.78
N ARG A 200 -24.58 -9.88 -8.75
CA ARG A 200 -25.45 -11.02 -9.07
C ARG A 200 -25.35 -12.10 -7.99
N GLY A 201 -24.17 -12.23 -7.41
CA GLY A 201 -23.84 -13.20 -6.37
C GLY A 201 -22.37 -13.12 -5.99
N PHE A 202 -21.91 -14.07 -5.19
CA PHE A 202 -20.53 -14.15 -4.77
C PHE A 202 -20.12 -15.58 -4.44
N PHE A 203 -18.81 -15.78 -4.30
CA PHE A 203 -18.25 -17.02 -3.79
C PHE A 203 -17.07 -16.80 -2.85
N VAL A 204 -16.79 -17.78 -2.00
CA VAL A 204 -15.55 -17.84 -1.21
C VAL A 204 -14.37 -18.07 -2.15
N HIS A 205 -13.52 -17.06 -2.28
CA HIS A 205 -12.28 -17.11 -3.03
C HIS A 205 -11.18 -17.75 -2.18
N ARG A 206 -10.40 -18.64 -2.78
CA ARG A 206 -9.33 -19.32 -2.05
C ARG A 206 -8.15 -18.37 -1.92
N TRP A 207 -7.74 -18.13 -0.69
CA TRP A 207 -6.55 -17.36 -0.34
C TRP A 207 -5.60 -18.24 0.48
N ALA A 208 -4.31 -18.07 0.28
CA ALA A 208 -3.25 -18.73 1.03
C ALA A 208 -2.36 -17.64 1.67
N PRO A 209 -2.10 -17.69 3.00
CA PRO A 209 -1.28 -16.70 3.68
C PRO A 209 0.14 -16.65 3.11
N HIS A 210 0.63 -15.44 2.84
CA HIS A 210 2.04 -15.17 2.60
C HIS A 210 2.62 -14.35 3.76
N PRO A 211 3.94 -14.44 4.04
CA PRO A 211 4.58 -13.50 4.95
C PRO A 211 4.33 -12.05 4.49
N PRO A 212 3.92 -11.15 5.41
CA PRO A 212 3.63 -9.77 5.03
C PRO A 212 4.89 -9.10 4.47
N PRO A 213 4.78 -8.30 3.39
CA PRO A 213 5.90 -7.57 2.84
C PRO A 213 6.44 -6.56 3.87
N PRO A 214 7.77 -6.42 4.02
CA PRO A 214 8.34 -5.41 4.90
C PRO A 214 8.21 -4.03 4.24
N VAL A 215 7.11 -3.33 4.56
CA VAL A 215 6.81 -1.99 4.04
C VAL A 215 6.84 -1.01 5.21
N PRO A 216 7.81 -0.08 5.27
CA PRO A 216 7.76 1.04 6.19
C PRO A 216 6.44 1.81 6.06
N THR A 217 5.87 2.24 7.17
CA THR A 217 4.60 2.97 7.20
C THR A 217 4.83 4.44 7.53
N PRO A 218 4.11 5.37 6.88
CA PRO A 218 4.04 6.76 7.32
C PRO A 218 3.49 6.85 8.73
N SER A 219 3.79 7.94 9.43
CA SER A 219 3.31 8.16 10.80
C SER A 219 1.79 8.05 10.90
N ARG A 220 1.33 7.46 12.00
CA ARG A 220 -0.09 7.37 12.38
C ARG A 220 -0.62 8.68 12.95
N HIS A 221 0.25 9.59 13.37
CA HIS A 221 -0.11 10.89 13.94
C HIS A 221 -0.19 11.97 12.86
N ALA A 222 -0.96 11.68 11.81
CA ALA A 222 -1.23 12.65 10.76
C ALA A 222 -1.71 13.97 11.40
N SER A 223 -1.08 15.07 11.01
CA SER A 223 -1.29 16.42 11.53
C SER A 223 -0.56 16.80 12.83
N ARG A 224 0.15 15.90 13.52
CA ARG A 224 1.08 16.29 14.59
C ARG A 224 2.23 17.11 14.01
N ARG A 225 2.58 18.23 14.66
CA ARG A 225 3.72 19.06 14.27
C ARG A 225 5.03 18.29 14.47
N VAL A 226 5.94 18.41 13.53
CA VAL A 226 7.29 17.84 13.65
C VAL A 226 8.16 18.76 14.49
N ASP A 227 8.49 18.34 15.71
CA ASP A 227 9.26 19.13 16.69
C ASP A 227 10.53 18.39 17.18
N GLY A 228 10.96 17.32 16.50
CA GLY A 228 12.12 16.51 16.91
C GLY A 228 12.59 15.53 15.83
N PRO A 229 13.49 14.58 16.18
CA PRO A 229 14.02 13.63 15.21
C PRO A 229 12.95 12.73 14.62
N VAL A 230 12.95 12.58 13.30
CA VAL A 230 11.95 11.78 12.56
C VAL A 230 12.60 10.75 11.64
N GLY A 231 11.88 9.68 11.33
CA GLY A 231 12.21 8.82 10.19
C GLY A 231 11.70 9.48 8.92
N LEU A 232 12.42 9.36 7.82
CA LEU A 232 12.00 9.90 6.52
C LEU A 232 11.70 8.77 5.55
N LEU A 233 10.50 8.76 4.96
CA LEU A 233 10.09 7.83 3.91
C LEU A 233 10.04 8.53 2.56
N HIS A 234 10.68 7.93 1.57
CA HIS A 234 10.60 8.36 0.19
C HIS A 234 9.26 7.92 -0.41
N VAL A 235 8.42 8.89 -0.77
CA VAL A 235 7.01 8.67 -1.12
C VAL A 235 6.84 7.78 -2.35
N THR A 236 7.69 7.90 -3.38
CA THR A 236 7.49 7.12 -4.62
C THR A 236 8.08 5.73 -4.56
N SER A 237 9.02 5.45 -3.64
CA SER A 237 9.60 4.10 -3.51
C SER A 237 9.07 3.34 -2.30
N GLY A 238 8.52 4.02 -1.29
CA GLY A 238 8.07 3.41 -0.03
C GLY A 238 9.22 3.06 0.92
N ARG A 239 10.42 3.61 0.70
CA ARG A 239 11.64 3.24 1.44
C ARG A 239 12.05 4.30 2.44
N ALA A 240 12.68 3.88 3.52
CA ALA A 240 13.21 4.78 4.52
C ALA A 240 14.62 5.29 4.16
N LEU A 241 14.90 6.56 4.46
CA LEU A 241 16.24 7.13 4.45
C LEU A 241 17.03 6.65 5.68
N ARG A 242 18.22 6.10 5.45
CA ARG A 242 19.09 5.56 6.50
C ARG A 242 20.53 6.01 6.33
N ALA A 243 21.21 6.12 7.45
CA ALA A 243 22.66 6.22 7.48
C ALA A 243 23.28 4.81 7.37
N ALA A 244 24.31 4.66 6.53
CA ALA A 244 25.02 3.41 6.33
C ALA A 244 26.52 3.64 6.25
N SER A 245 27.30 2.70 6.78
CA SER A 245 28.73 2.65 6.55
C SER A 245 29.01 1.98 5.21
N THR A 246 29.76 2.63 4.34
CA THR A 246 30.32 1.98 3.16
C THR A 246 31.42 1.03 3.62
N ARG A 247 31.40 -0.22 3.14
CA ARG A 247 32.47 -1.21 3.41
C ARG A 247 33.75 -0.92 2.59
N SER A 248 33.96 0.33 2.18
CA SER A 248 34.97 0.70 1.18
C SER A 248 36.09 1.55 1.78
N SER A 249 36.88 0.97 2.67
CA SER A 249 38.31 1.30 2.77
C SER A 249 39.10 0.18 3.44
N ARG A 250 39.68 -0.73 2.63
CA ARG A 250 40.95 -1.38 3.00
C ARG A 250 42.06 -0.35 2.81
N THR A 251 42.11 0.69 3.64
CA THR A 251 43.28 1.55 3.76
C THR A 251 43.43 2.05 5.19
N ALA A 252 44.46 1.50 5.84
CA ALA A 252 45.35 2.06 6.84
C ALA A 252 44.79 2.87 8.03
N HIS A 253 44.94 2.22 9.19
CA HIS A 253 45.33 2.79 10.48
C HIS A 253 44.75 4.15 10.91
N GLY A 254 43.85 4.07 11.90
CA GLY A 254 43.90 5.01 13.03
C GLY A 254 42.98 6.22 12.93
N ALA A 255 41.66 6.01 12.78
CA ALA A 255 40.62 6.89 13.30
C ALA A 255 39.23 6.23 13.20
N GLY A 256 38.58 6.00 14.36
CA GLY A 256 37.15 5.71 14.55
C GLY A 256 36.36 5.03 13.41
N HIS A 257 36.60 3.74 13.17
CA HIS A 257 36.15 3.01 11.97
C HIS A 257 34.68 2.56 11.88
N ASN A 258 33.73 3.14 12.63
CA ASN A 258 32.32 2.68 12.59
C ASN A 258 31.26 3.76 12.33
N ALA A 259 31.63 5.02 12.08
CA ALA A 259 30.65 6.06 11.78
C ALA A 259 30.10 5.90 10.34
N PRO A 260 28.78 6.02 10.13
CA PRO A 260 28.19 5.98 8.79
C PRO A 260 28.62 7.19 7.96
N ASP A 261 28.99 6.95 6.71
CA ASP A 261 29.51 7.93 5.75
C ASP A 261 28.61 8.09 4.52
N ALA A 262 27.63 7.19 4.33
CA ALA A 262 26.68 7.22 3.23
C ALA A 262 25.23 7.26 3.71
N ALA A 263 24.37 7.81 2.86
CA ALA A 263 22.93 7.68 2.98
C ALA A 263 22.43 6.60 2.01
N VAL A 264 21.44 5.80 2.41
CA VAL A 264 20.81 4.76 1.59
C VAL A 264 19.31 4.75 1.80
N LEU A 265 18.56 4.26 0.80
CA LEU A 265 17.14 3.94 0.95
C LEU A 265 16.95 2.44 1.09
N ASP A 266 16.26 2.03 2.15
CA ASP A 266 16.09 0.62 2.52
C ASP A 266 14.64 0.33 2.96
N VAL A 267 14.27 -0.94 3.02
CA VAL A 267 12.99 -1.41 3.58
C VAL A 267 12.99 -1.51 5.09
N ARG A 268 14.19 -1.57 5.69
CA ARG A 268 14.34 -1.63 7.14
C ARG A 268 14.32 -0.23 7.70
N LEU A 269 13.61 -0.01 8.78
CA LEU A 269 13.66 1.20 9.56
C LEU A 269 13.83 0.81 11.03
N THR A 270 14.82 1.39 11.70
CA THR A 270 15.11 1.12 13.11
C THR A 270 15.08 2.42 13.90
N GLY A 271 14.98 2.35 15.23
CA GLY A 271 14.99 3.54 16.08
C GLY A 271 16.23 4.42 15.92
N GLY A 272 17.35 3.87 15.42
CA GLY A 272 18.57 4.61 15.12
C GLY A 272 18.54 5.41 13.82
N ASP A 273 17.59 5.14 12.91
CA ASP A 273 17.47 5.77 11.58
C ASP A 273 16.66 7.07 11.64
N ARG A 274 16.97 7.93 12.62
CA ARG A 274 16.29 9.21 12.86
C ARG A 274 17.09 10.38 12.31
N TRP A 275 16.39 11.37 11.78
CA TRP A 275 16.93 12.58 11.19
C TRP A 275 16.36 13.80 11.91
N GLN A 276 17.25 14.66 12.37
CA GLN A 276 16.90 15.99 12.85
C GLN A 276 16.89 16.96 11.67
N VAL A 277 15.82 17.75 11.54
CA VAL A 277 15.70 18.79 10.51
C VAL A 277 15.48 20.11 11.23
N ASP A 278 16.55 20.90 11.39
CA ASP A 278 16.53 22.16 12.14
C ASP A 278 16.77 23.33 11.20
N ALA A 279 15.99 24.41 11.37
CA ALA A 279 16.33 25.68 10.74
C ALA A 279 17.66 26.20 11.29
N ALA A 280 18.56 26.64 10.40
CA ALA A 280 19.78 27.34 10.83
C ALA A 280 19.41 28.68 11.49
N THR A 281 18.47 29.43 10.89
CA THR A 281 17.87 30.66 11.42
C THR A 281 16.55 30.97 10.67
N GLY A 282 15.41 31.12 11.36
CA GLY A 282 14.14 31.55 10.73
C GLY A 282 13.66 30.67 9.57
N ASP A 283 13.14 31.28 8.48
CA ASP A 283 12.76 30.61 7.22
C ASP A 283 13.96 30.27 6.31
N GLY A 284 15.18 30.28 6.87
CA GLY A 284 16.43 30.03 6.16
C GLY A 284 16.71 28.54 5.89
N PRO A 285 17.92 28.21 5.40
CA PRO A 285 18.31 26.84 5.16
C PRO A 285 18.23 25.98 6.43
N VAL A 286 17.91 24.71 6.26
CA VAL A 286 17.81 23.69 7.28
C VAL A 286 19.03 22.75 7.26
N HIS A 287 19.45 22.35 8.45
CA HIS A 287 20.36 21.24 8.66
C HIS A 287 19.55 19.94 8.69
N VAL A 288 19.89 18.98 7.83
CA VAL A 288 19.37 17.62 7.91
C VAL A 288 20.46 16.73 8.49
N ARG A 289 20.36 16.37 9.77
CA ARG A 289 21.41 15.65 10.51
C ARG A 289 20.91 14.29 10.97
N HIS A 290 21.77 13.29 10.87
CA HIS A 290 21.49 11.99 11.48
C HIS A 290 21.53 12.14 13.01
N ALA A 291 20.42 11.87 13.68
CA ALA A 291 20.19 12.24 15.07
C ALA A 291 21.20 11.62 16.04
N THR A 292 21.63 10.39 15.76
CA THR A 292 22.58 9.67 16.63
C THR A 292 24.03 10.13 16.44
N THR A 293 24.41 10.45 15.20
CA THR A 293 25.83 10.70 14.87
C THR A 293 26.15 12.18 14.66
N GLY A 294 25.15 13.05 14.64
CA GLY A 294 25.29 14.49 14.32
C GLY A 294 25.62 14.81 12.86
N ARG A 295 26.14 13.83 12.10
CA ARG A 295 26.54 14.00 10.69
C ARG A 295 25.41 14.54 9.83
N ALA A 296 25.71 15.61 9.11
CA ALA A 296 24.82 16.28 8.17
C ALA A 296 24.75 15.54 6.83
N LEU A 297 23.55 15.51 6.26
CA LEU A 297 23.29 15.12 4.88
C LEU A 297 23.76 16.23 3.95
N VAL A 298 24.56 15.91 2.94
CA VAL A 298 25.16 16.90 2.04
C VAL A 298 24.98 16.48 0.59
N ALA A 299 24.62 17.45 -0.25
CA ALA A 299 24.69 17.36 -1.70
C ALA A 299 26.15 17.36 -2.17
N GLY A 300 26.61 16.23 -2.70
CA GLY A 300 27.94 16.06 -3.26
C GLY A 300 28.01 16.37 -4.76
N THR A 301 29.23 16.41 -5.28
CA THR A 301 29.50 16.54 -6.72
C THR A 301 28.88 15.37 -7.50
N GLY A 302 28.41 15.66 -8.72
CA GLY A 302 27.72 14.66 -9.56
C GLY A 302 26.33 14.25 -9.06
N GLY A 303 25.75 14.98 -8.10
CA GLY A 303 24.40 14.72 -7.58
C GLY A 303 24.30 13.56 -6.60
N GLN A 304 25.43 13.06 -6.09
CA GLN A 304 25.45 12.09 -5.00
C GLN A 304 25.07 12.75 -3.68
N VAL A 305 24.53 11.97 -2.74
CA VAL A 305 24.22 12.45 -1.38
C VAL A 305 25.06 11.67 -0.37
N ARG A 306 25.73 12.37 0.54
CA ARG A 306 26.70 11.81 1.50
C ARG A 306 26.48 12.33 2.91
N LEU A 307 27.17 11.75 3.89
CA LEU A 307 27.16 12.20 5.27
C LEU A 307 28.49 12.83 5.67
N HIS A 308 28.45 14.04 6.23
CA HIS A 308 29.62 14.80 6.64
C HIS A 308 29.51 15.25 8.09
N ALA A 309 30.62 15.32 8.84
CA ALA A 309 30.59 15.73 10.25
C ALA A 309 30.24 17.22 10.40
N ASP A 310 30.96 18.08 9.68
CA ASP A 310 30.87 19.54 9.83
C ASP A 310 30.48 20.18 8.49
N ALA A 311 29.23 20.04 8.07
CA ALA A 311 28.74 20.68 6.85
C ALA A 311 27.72 21.79 7.17
N PRO A 312 27.72 22.88 6.38
CA PRO A 312 26.75 23.96 6.54
C PRO A 312 25.33 23.48 6.23
N ALA A 313 24.33 24.25 6.65
CA ALA A 313 22.96 24.07 6.19
C ALA A 313 22.89 24.45 4.71
N THR A 314 22.50 23.50 3.86
CA THR A 314 22.33 23.75 2.42
C THR A 314 20.96 23.34 1.91
N TRP A 315 20.07 22.85 2.77
CA TRP A 315 18.76 22.38 2.35
C TRP A 315 17.69 23.43 2.64
N ARG A 316 16.66 23.50 1.83
CA ARG A 316 15.41 24.18 2.12
C ARG A 316 14.31 23.14 2.25
N LEU A 317 13.52 23.25 3.32
CA LEU A 317 12.35 22.39 3.53
C LEU A 317 11.14 23.02 2.85
N GLU A 318 10.57 22.34 1.87
CA GLU A 318 9.33 22.75 1.21
C GLU A 318 8.20 21.80 1.58
N VAL A 319 7.14 22.32 2.21
CA VAL A 319 5.94 21.56 2.58
C VAL A 319 4.90 21.68 1.47
N ASP A 320 4.34 20.57 1.02
CA ASP A 320 3.27 20.57 0.03
C ASP A 320 2.02 21.28 0.56
N GLY A 321 1.54 22.28 -0.18
CA GLY A 321 0.49 23.19 0.28
C GLY A 321 0.94 24.29 1.24
N GLY A 322 2.22 24.32 1.63
CA GLY A 322 2.81 25.33 2.53
C GLY A 322 2.46 25.12 4.01
N GLY A 323 2.89 26.07 4.85
CA GLY A 323 2.63 26.05 6.29
C GLY A 323 3.61 25.19 7.10
N PRO A 324 3.31 24.94 8.39
CA PRO A 324 4.20 24.18 9.27
C PRO A 324 4.21 22.69 8.91
N TRP A 325 5.40 22.08 8.96
CA TRP A 325 5.56 20.65 8.69
C TRP A 325 4.93 19.76 9.75
N ARG A 326 4.06 18.85 9.31
CA ARG A 326 3.40 17.83 10.12
C ARG A 326 3.72 16.43 9.61
N GLU A 327 3.57 15.44 10.49
CA GLU A 327 4.00 14.05 10.21
C GLU A 327 3.25 13.38 9.04
N GLY A 328 2.07 13.87 8.68
CA GLY A 328 1.28 13.37 7.53
C GLY A 328 1.54 14.11 6.21
N ASP A 329 2.38 15.14 6.22
CA ASP A 329 2.59 15.98 5.04
C ASP A 329 3.59 15.35 4.07
N ARG A 330 3.53 15.84 2.83
CA ARG A 330 4.61 15.64 1.86
C ARG A 330 5.58 16.81 1.94
N VAL A 331 6.87 16.51 1.96
CA VAL A 331 7.91 17.52 1.97
C VAL A 331 8.99 17.24 0.93
N ARG A 332 9.69 18.29 0.51
CA ARG A 332 10.94 18.20 -0.28
C ARG A 332 12.06 18.85 0.49
N LEU A 333 13.25 18.28 0.34
CA LEU A 333 14.50 18.87 0.81
C LEU A 333 15.25 19.33 -0.44
N VAL A 334 15.24 20.64 -0.70
CA VAL A 334 15.84 21.25 -1.90
C VAL A 334 17.21 21.79 -1.54
N ASP A 335 18.25 21.35 -2.24
CA ASP A 335 19.59 21.90 -2.07
C ASP A 335 19.65 23.32 -2.64
N ASP A 336 20.03 24.29 -1.82
CA ASP A 336 20.06 25.71 -2.18
C ASP A 336 21.10 26.04 -3.24
N GLY A 337 22.22 25.30 -3.27
CA GLY A 337 23.28 25.51 -4.25
C GLY A 337 22.88 25.09 -5.67
N SER A 338 22.18 23.97 -5.80
CA SER A 338 21.81 23.40 -7.10
C SER A 338 20.35 23.61 -7.50
N GLY A 339 19.47 23.99 -6.56
CA GLY A 339 18.02 24.03 -6.76
C GLY A 339 17.37 22.65 -6.98
N ARG A 340 18.12 21.56 -6.76
CA ARG A 340 17.67 20.18 -6.95
C ARG A 340 17.24 19.57 -5.62
N ALA A 341 16.31 18.63 -5.64
CA ALA A 341 15.81 18.02 -4.41
C ALA A 341 16.48 16.68 -4.09
N LEU A 342 16.56 16.35 -2.80
CA LEU A 342 16.83 15.00 -2.34
C LEU A 342 15.74 14.06 -2.86
N GLY A 343 16.16 12.95 -3.49
CA GLY A 343 15.24 11.96 -4.01
C GLY A 343 15.95 10.65 -4.34
N ALA A 344 15.30 9.83 -5.16
CA ALA A 344 15.92 8.66 -5.75
C ALA A 344 15.39 8.39 -7.16
N VAL A 345 16.31 8.14 -8.09
CA VAL A 345 15.92 7.67 -9.43
C VAL A 345 15.59 6.19 -9.34
N ARG A 346 14.35 5.86 -9.69
CA ARG A 346 13.90 4.48 -9.83
C ARG A 346 14.58 3.86 -11.05
N PRO A 347 15.04 2.60 -10.99
CA PRO A 347 15.38 1.88 -12.20
C PRO A 347 14.11 1.78 -13.05
N ARG A 348 14.17 2.25 -14.31
CA ARG A 348 13.06 2.09 -15.25
C ARG A 348 12.80 0.60 -15.42
N ARG A 349 11.66 0.12 -14.93
CA ARG A 349 11.21 -1.25 -15.20
C ARG A 349 10.22 -1.18 -16.36
N VAL A 350 10.54 -1.90 -17.43
CA VAL A 350 9.66 -2.07 -18.60
C VAL A 350 8.49 -3.00 -18.26
N VAL A 351 8.68 -3.90 -17.29
CA VAL A 351 7.66 -4.82 -16.80
C VAL A 351 7.64 -4.77 -15.27
N PRO A 352 6.46 -4.60 -14.64
CA PRO A 352 6.34 -4.66 -13.19
C PRO A 352 6.51 -6.11 -12.71
N VAL A 353 7.76 -6.51 -12.49
CA VAL A 353 8.11 -7.84 -11.97
C VAL A 353 8.13 -7.79 -10.43
N PRO A 354 7.46 -8.74 -9.73
CA PRO A 354 7.54 -8.91 -8.28
C PRO A 354 8.97 -8.84 -7.74
N VAL A 355 9.23 -7.95 -6.79
CA VAL A 355 10.54 -7.83 -6.17
C VAL A 355 10.60 -8.69 -4.91
N ARG A 356 11.16 -9.90 -5.02
CA ARG A 356 11.37 -10.78 -3.85
C ARG A 356 12.34 -10.19 -2.82
N HIS A 357 13.32 -9.39 -3.28
CA HIS A 357 14.26 -8.68 -2.42
C HIS A 357 14.40 -7.23 -2.89
N PRO A 358 13.64 -6.31 -2.29
CA PRO A 358 13.73 -4.90 -2.62
C PRO A 358 15.07 -4.36 -2.12
N GLY A 359 16.13 -4.55 -2.90
CA GLY A 359 17.48 -4.08 -2.60
C GLY A 359 17.55 -2.58 -2.31
N ARG A 360 18.71 -2.11 -1.84
CA ARG A 360 18.90 -0.70 -1.48
C ARG A 360 18.90 0.20 -2.70
N LEU A 361 18.43 1.44 -2.53
CA LEU A 361 18.63 2.51 -3.50
C LEU A 361 19.61 3.56 -2.96
N ALA A 362 20.42 4.13 -3.83
CA ALA A 362 21.24 5.29 -3.49
C ALA A 362 20.39 6.57 -3.62
N PRO A 363 20.25 7.38 -2.54
CA PRO A 363 19.68 8.71 -2.63
C PRO A 363 20.58 9.59 -3.52
N ARG A 364 19.94 10.51 -4.23
CA ARG A 364 20.63 11.44 -5.15
C ARG A 364 19.81 12.70 -5.31
N LEU A 365 20.44 13.72 -5.89
CA LEU A 365 19.71 14.91 -6.33
C LEU A 365 18.86 14.59 -7.57
N VAL A 366 17.62 15.04 -7.56
CA VAL A 366 16.65 14.93 -8.67
C VAL A 366 16.10 16.32 -8.99
N ASP A 367 15.41 16.47 -10.11
CA ASP A 367 14.65 17.69 -10.38
C ASP A 367 13.67 17.94 -9.21
N ALA A 368 13.67 19.14 -8.64
CA ALA A 368 12.81 19.47 -7.51
C ALA A 368 11.32 19.33 -7.81
N ARG A 369 10.90 19.45 -9.08
CA ARG A 369 9.52 19.24 -9.53
C ARG A 369 9.17 17.77 -9.73
N SER A 370 10.16 16.87 -9.71
CA SER A 370 9.95 15.43 -9.87
C SER A 370 9.01 14.87 -8.78
N PRO A 371 8.18 13.87 -9.12
CA PRO A 371 7.48 13.10 -8.09
C PRO A 371 8.46 12.36 -7.17
N ASP A 372 9.65 12.01 -7.65
CA ASP A 372 10.69 11.31 -6.88
C ASP A 372 11.47 12.24 -5.91
N ALA A 373 10.98 13.47 -5.67
CA ALA A 373 11.54 14.40 -4.70
C ALA A 373 10.80 14.38 -3.35
N TRP A 374 9.66 13.70 -3.27
CA TRP A 374 8.75 13.79 -2.11
C TRP A 374 9.11 12.81 -1.01
N TRP A 375 9.05 13.31 0.22
CA TRP A 375 9.27 12.59 1.48
C TRP A 375 8.08 12.78 2.42
N THR A 376 7.93 11.87 3.38
CA THR A 376 6.98 12.00 4.50
C THR A 376 7.59 11.42 5.77
N VAL A 377 6.98 11.68 6.93
CA VAL A 377 7.49 11.15 8.21
C VAL A 377 7.10 9.68 8.35
N ALA A 378 8.06 8.87 8.77
CA ALA A 378 7.86 7.47 9.06
C ALA A 378 7.23 7.26 10.46
N ASP A 379 6.43 6.21 10.59
CA ASP A 379 6.07 5.62 11.88
C ASP A 379 7.28 4.87 12.42
N LEU A 380 7.82 5.38 13.53
CA LEU A 380 8.94 4.76 14.24
C LEU A 380 8.35 4.05 15.45
N ALA A 381 7.95 2.79 15.25
CA ALA A 381 7.48 1.92 16.33
C ALA A 381 8.55 1.75 17.43
#